data_AF-A0A7Y3DQ58-F1
#
_entry.id   AF-A0A7Y3DQ58-F1
#
_cell.length_a   1.000
_cell.length_b   1.000
_cell.length_c   1.000
_cell.angle_alpha   90.00
_cell.angle_beta   90.00
_cell.angle_gamma   90.00
#
_symmetry.space_group_name_H-M   'P 1'
#
loop_
_entity.id
_entity.type
_entity.pdbx_description
1 polymer ?
#
loop_
_entity_poly.entity_id
_entity_poly.type
_entity_poly.pdbx_seq_one_letter_code
_entity_poly.pdbx_strand_id
1 'polypeptide(L)' 'MLSEKMQDALNGQLNAELYSSYLYLSMNAYFKSLNLEGFANWMYFQAQEELAHT' A
#
# COMPACT_ATOMS: atom_id res chain seq x y z
N MET A 1 -4.48 -28.32 4.04
CA MET A 1 -4.41 -27.30 2.98
C MET A 1 -5.54 -26.31 3.16
N LEU A 2 -5.36 -25.07 2.75
CA LEU A 2 -6.43 -24.07 2.76
C LEU A 2 -7.57 -24.50 1.82
N SER A 3 -8.80 -24.09 2.13
CA SER A 3 -9.91 -24.23 1.17
C SER A 3 -9.72 -23.24 0.03
N GLU A 4 -10.27 -23.56 -1.15
CA GLU A 4 -10.21 -22.67 -2.32
C GLU A 4 -10.74 -21.28 -1.99
N LYS A 5 -11.88 -21.19 -1.29
CA LYS A 5 -12.45 -19.93 -0.82
C LYS A 5 -11.47 -19.10 0.01
N MET A 6 -10.72 -19.72 0.93
CA MET A 6 -9.75 -19.01 1.77
C MET A 6 -8.52 -18.59 0.97
N GLN A 7 -8.05 -19.45 0.07
CA GLN A 7 -6.93 -19.13 -0.82
C GLN A 7 -7.27 -17.94 -1.72
N ASP A 8 -8.46 -17.91 -2.32
CA ASP A 8 -8.91 -16.81 -3.17
C ASP A 8 -9.04 -15.50 -2.40
N ALA A 9 -9.58 -15.55 -1.18
CA ALA A 9 -9.69 -14.37 -0.31
C ALA A 9 -8.30 -13.81 0.05
N LEU A 10 -7.33 -14.67 0.38
CA LEU A 10 -5.97 -14.25 0.70
C LEU A 10 -5.26 -13.66 -0.53
N ASN A 11 -5.43 -14.27 -1.72
CA ASN A 11 -4.88 -13.71 -2.96
C ASN A 11 -5.49 -12.33 -3.29
N GLY A 12 -6.79 -12.17 -3.06
CA GLY A 12 -7.47 -10.89 -3.19
C GLY A 12 -6.93 -9.84 -2.22
N GLN A 13 -6.70 -10.22 -0.96
CA GLN A 13 -6.12 -9.33 0.04
C GLN A 13 -4.69 -8.91 -0.35
N LEU A 14 -3.86 -9.86 -0.78
CA LEU A 14 -2.48 -9.60 -1.19
C LEU A 14 -2.41 -8.61 -2.36
N ASN A 15 -3.34 -8.71 -3.31
CA ASN A 15 -3.49 -7.72 -4.39
C ASN A 15 -3.91 -6.34 -3.86
N ALA A 16 -4.84 -6.30 -2.90
CA ALA A 16 -5.30 -5.06 -2.29
C ALA A 16 -4.18 -4.34 -1.53
N GLU A 17 -3.38 -5.04 -0.71
CA GLU A 17 -2.26 -4.43 0.02
C GLU A 17 -1.17 -3.92 -0.92
N LEU A 18 -0.82 -4.71 -1.94
CA LEU A 18 0.15 -4.27 -2.94
C LEU A 18 -0.34 -3.03 -3.70
N TYR A 19 -1.61 -2.99 -4.08
CA TYR A 19 -2.23 -1.81 -4.68
C TYR A 19 -2.18 -0.60 -3.73
N SER A 20 -2.53 -0.79 -2.45
CA SER A 20 -2.46 0.26 -1.42
C SER A 20 -1.04 0.82 -1.28
N SER A 21 -0.01 -0.04 -1.30
CA SER A 21 1.39 0.40 -1.25
C SER A 21 1.75 1.34 -2.40
N TYR A 22 1.34 1.02 -3.63
CA TYR A 22 1.57 1.86 -4.80
C TYR A 22 0.73 3.14 -4.76
N LEU A 23 -0.51 3.06 -4.26
CA LEU A 23 -1.36 4.23 -4.08
C LEU A 23 -0.72 5.23 -3.12
N TYR A 24 -0.27 4.79 -1.94
CA TYR A 24 0.40 5.67 -0.98
C TYR A 24 1.74 6.19 -1.50
N LEU A 25 2.49 5.39 -2.25
CA LEU A 25 3.70 5.88 -2.92
C LEU A 25 3.38 6.97 -3.96
N SER A 26 2.26 6.86 -4.68
CA SER A 26 1.80 7.91 -5.60
C SER A 26 1.40 9.19 -4.85
N MET A 27 0.77 9.06 -3.67
CA MET A 27 0.44 10.19 -2.81
C MET A 27 1.69 10.86 -2.24
N ASN A 28 2.73 10.09 -1.89
CA ASN A 28 4.05 10.63 -1.54
C ASN A 28 4.59 11.54 -2.66
N ALA A 29 4.60 11.05 -3.90
CA ALA A 29 5.05 11.82 -5.05
C ALA A 29 4.20 13.09 -5.28
N TYR A 30 2.88 12.98 -5.13
CA TYR A 30 1.96 14.12 -5.22
C TYR A 30 2.27 15.19 -4.15
N PHE A 31 2.40 14.81 -2.88
CA PHE A 31 2.70 15.77 -1.81
C PHE A 31 4.08 16.39 -1.93
N LYS A 32 5.08 15.65 -2.44
CA LYS A 32 6.39 16.22 -2.79
C LYS A 32 6.26 17.31 -3.85
N SER A 33 5.43 17.12 -4.87
CA SER A 33 5.21 18.13 -5.93
C SER A 33 4.60 19.44 -5.42
N LEU A 34 3.97 19.41 -4.23
CA LEU A 34 3.35 20.56 -3.58
C LEU A 34 4.22 21.15 -2.45
N ASN A 35 5.46 20.68 -2.27
CA ASN A 35 6.34 21.03 -1.13
C ASN A 35 5.72 20.72 0.25
N LEU A 36 4.85 19.70 0.34
CA LEU A 36 4.19 19.27 1.58
C LEU A 36 4.93 18.09 2.22
N GLU A 37 6.18 18.33 2.62
CA GLU A 37 7.13 17.27 3.04
C GLU A 37 6.65 16.40 4.21
N GLY A 38 5.89 16.96 5.16
CA GLY A 38 5.32 16.18 6.27
C GLY A 38 4.33 15.12 5.80
N PHE A 39 3.41 15.49 4.91
CA PHE A 39 2.45 14.56 4.30
C PHE A 39 3.14 13.56 3.39
N ALA A 40 4.12 14.01 2.61
CA ALA A 40 4.92 13.12 1.78
C ALA A 40 5.60 12.04 2.64
N ASN A 41 6.28 12.41 3.72
CA ASN A 41 6.98 11.47 4.59
C ASN A 41 6.01 10.47 5.25
N TRP A 42 4.84 10.92 5.70
CA TRP A 42 3.80 10.03 6.22
C TRP A 42 3.38 9.00 5.18
N MET A 43 3.04 9.43 3.96
CA MET A 43 2.61 8.52 2.90
C MET A 43 3.70 7.54 2.47
N TYR A 44 4.97 7.94 2.57
CA TYR A 44 6.09 7.02 2.33
C TYR A 44 6.13 5.88 3.35
N PHE A 45 5.99 6.19 4.65
CA PHE A 45 5.93 5.16 5.69
C PHE A 45 4.70 4.26 5.56
N GLN A 46 3.55 4.84 5.22
CA GLN A 46 2.33 4.05 4.96
C GLN A 46 2.52 3.11 3.76
N ALA A 47 3.17 3.56 2.68
CA ALA A 47 3.49 2.68 1.55
C ALA A 47 4.39 1.49 1.96
N GLN A 48 5.35 1.71 2.87
CA GLN A 48 6.19 0.63 3.40
C GLN A 48 5.41 -0.32 4.32
N GLU A 49 4.48 0.20 5.12
CA GLU A 49 3.61 -0.59 5.99
C GLU A 49 2.72 -1.54 5.19
N GLU A 50 2.04 -1.04 4.15
CA GLU A 50 1.20 -1.89 3.29
C GLU A 50 2.02 -2.90 2.48
N LEU A 51 3.24 -2.54 2.06
CA LEU A 51 4.15 -3.50 1.44
C LEU A 51 4.54 -4.63 2.40
N ALA A 52 4.64 -4.35 3.70
CA ALA A 52 4.90 -5.37 4.73
C ALA A 52 3.66 -6.19 5.11
N HIS A 53 2.44 -5.71 4.81
CA HIS A 53 1.21 -6.48 4.94
C HIS A 53 1.03 -7.52 3.84
N THR A 54 1.71 -7.34 2.70
CA THR A 54 1.68 -8.22 1.53
C THR A 54 2.47 -9.51 1.78
#